data_AF-A0A938Q1H6-F1
#
_entry.id   AF-A0A938Q1H6-F1
#
_cell.length_a   1.000
_cell.length_b   1.000
_cell.length_c   1.000
_cell.angle_alpha   90.00
_cell.angle_beta   90.00
_cell.angle_gamma   90.00
#
_symmetry.space_group_name_H-M   'P 1'
#
loop_
_entity.id
_entity.type
_entity.pdbx_description
1 polymer ?
#
loop_
_entity_poly.entity_id
_entity_poly.type
_entity_poly.pdbx_seq_one_letter_code
_entity_poly.pdbx_strand_id
1 'polypeptide(L)'
;MKYIALALLLWLTACTQDQQNQLSRKVVELMDSDYLVTYANGATTKTWKIKNGKVTSTDKGYYYFWDDKKHYVQVPIVNTFIEELDD
;
A
#
# COMPACT_ATOMS: atom_id res chain seq x y z
N MET A 1 37.42 1.74 -2.39
CA MET A 1 36.45 1.56 -1.28
C MET A 1 35.72 2.85 -0.90
N LYS A 2 36.41 3.96 -0.60
CA LYS A 2 35.77 5.23 -0.19
C LYS A 2 34.73 5.79 -1.18
N TYR A 3 35.00 5.72 -2.50
CA TYR A 3 34.06 6.17 -3.54
C TYR A 3 32.90 5.20 -3.81
N ILE A 4 33.08 3.91 -3.51
CA ILE A 4 32.03 2.89 -3.67
C ILE A 4 30.97 3.08 -2.58
N ALA A 5 31.40 3.33 -1.34
CA ALA A 5 30.48 3.64 -0.25
C ALA A 5 29.68 4.93 -0.53
N LEU A 6 30.33 5.96 -1.08
CA LEU A 6 29.66 7.21 -1.45
C LEU A 6 28.66 7.03 -2.61
N ALA A 7 29.00 6.20 -3.61
CA ALA A 7 28.10 5.88 -4.71
C ALA A 7 26.86 5.09 -4.25
N LEU A 8 27.04 4.14 -3.33
CA LEU A 8 25.93 3.41 -2.69
C LEU A 8 25.01 4.33 -1.88
N LEU A 9 25.57 5.29 -1.15
CA LEU A 9 24.80 6.30 -0.41
C LEU A 9 23.98 7.21 -1.33
N LEU A 10 24.55 7.63 -2.46
CA LEU A 10 23.84 8.44 -3.46
C LEU A 10 22.73 7.67 -4.18
N TRP A 11 22.90 6.36 -4.36
CA TRP A 11 21.86 5.49 -4.93
C TRP A 11 20.64 5.32 -4.02
N LEU A 12 20.83 5.31 -2.70
CA LEU A 12 19.72 5.23 -1.75
C LEU A 12 18.82 6.47 -1.78
N THR A 13 19.38 7.64 -2.13
CA THR A 13 18.61 8.90 -2.23
C THR A 13 17.98 9.13 -3.60
N ALA A 14 18.28 8.29 -4.59
CA ALA A 14 17.83 8.48 -5.98
C ALA A 14 16.44 7.87 -6.29
N CYS A 15 15.80 7.23 -5.32
CA CYS A 15 14.49 6.61 -5.51
C CYS A 15 13.41 7.69 -5.63
N THR A 16 12.71 7.75 -6.77
CA THR A 16 11.63 8.73 -6.97
C THR A 16 10.46 8.44 -6.01
N GLN A 17 9.63 9.45 -5.74
CA GLN A 17 8.43 9.25 -4.94
C GLN A 17 7.51 8.16 -5.51
N ASP A 18 7.42 8.06 -6.83
CA ASP A 18 6.65 7.00 -7.49
C ASP A 18 7.23 5.61 -7.27
N GLN A 19 8.56 5.47 -7.27
CA GLN A 19 9.22 4.19 -6.97
C GLN A 19 9.06 3.81 -5.50
N GLN A 20 9.14 4.78 -4.58
CA GLN A 20 8.86 4.56 -3.15
C GLN A 20 7.41 4.10 -2.94
N ASN A 21 6.46 4.74 -3.63
CA ASN A 21 5.06 4.37 -3.61
C ASN A 21 4.82 2.96 -4.19
N GLN A 22 5.51 2.59 -5.26
CA GLN A 22 5.46 1.23 -5.82
C GLN A 22 6.01 0.19 -4.86
N LEU A 23 7.13 0.48 -4.20
CA LEU A 23 7.76 -0.42 -3.25
C LEU A 23 6.87 -0.64 -2.02
N SER A 24 6.32 0.43 -1.46
CA SER A 24 5.39 0.36 -0.32
C SER A 24 4.20 -0.57 -0.60
N ARG A 25 3.59 -0.47 -1.80
CA ARG A 25 2.49 -1.36 -2.19
C ARG A 25 2.90 -2.83 -2.21
N LYS A 26 4.10 -3.15 -2.70
CA LYS A 26 4.60 -4.53 -2.73
C LYS A 26 4.84 -5.11 -1.33
N VAL A 27 5.17 -4.26 -0.35
CA VAL A 27 5.33 -4.70 1.05
C VAL A 27 3.98 -5.08 1.64
N VAL A 28 2.97 -4.22 1.49
CA VAL A 28 1.60 -4.49 1.95
C VAL A 28 0.99 -5.71 1.24
N GLU A 29 1.35 -5.97 -0.01
CA GLU A 29 0.94 -7.18 -0.73
C GLU A 29 1.49 -8.49 -0.16
N LEU A 30 2.66 -8.41 0.48
CA LEU A 30 3.40 -9.58 0.96
C LEU A 30 3.08 -9.92 2.42
N MET A 31 2.68 -8.93 3.21
CA MET A 31 2.43 -9.08 4.65
C MET A 31 0.94 -9.33 4.90
N ASP A 32 0.63 -10.43 5.59
CA ASP A 32 -0.69 -10.63 6.17
C ASP A 32 -0.74 -9.89 7.52
N SER A 33 -1.70 -8.97 7.66
CA SER A 33 -1.89 -8.18 8.88
C SER A 33 -3.36 -7.73 9.01
N ASP A 34 -3.65 -6.96 10.05
CA ASP A 34 -4.92 -6.27 10.21
C ASP A 34 -4.80 -4.88 9.58
N TYR A 35 -5.70 -4.56 8.65
CA TYR A 35 -5.64 -3.31 7.89
C TYR A 35 -6.95 -2.54 7.97
N LEU A 36 -6.83 -1.21 8.01
CA LEU A 36 -7.90 -0.27 7.74
C LEU A 36 -7.70 0.32 6.35
N VAL A 37 -8.62 0.01 5.44
CA VAL A 37 -8.61 0.59 4.09
C VAL A 37 -9.67 1.67 4.03
N THR A 38 -9.27 2.89 3.69
CA THR A 38 -10.18 4.04 3.55
C THR A 38 -10.11 4.60 2.14
N TYR A 39 -11.25 4.61 1.44
CA TYR A 39 -11.42 5.37 0.19
C TYR A 39 -12.12 6.69 0.50
N ALA A 40 -11.54 7.80 0.05
CA ALA A 40 -12.09 9.14 0.28
C ALA A 40 -12.02 10.01 -0.98
N ASN A 41 -13.17 10.27 -1.61
CA ASN A 41 -13.27 11.13 -2.80
C ASN A 41 -14.39 12.17 -2.63
N GLY A 42 -13.99 13.42 -2.35
CA GLY A 42 -14.92 14.50 -2.05
C GLY A 42 -15.76 14.19 -0.82
N ALA A 43 -17.10 14.18 -0.96
CA ALA A 43 -18.02 13.85 0.12
C ALA A 43 -18.16 12.33 0.36
N THR A 44 -17.63 11.48 -0.52
CA THR A 44 -17.75 10.03 -0.39
C THR A 44 -16.56 9.48 0.39
N THR A 45 -16.81 8.96 1.58
CA THR A 45 -15.82 8.22 2.37
C THR A 45 -16.37 6.83 2.70
N LYS A 46 -15.56 5.79 2.50
CA LYS A 46 -15.91 4.42 2.90
C LYS A 46 -14.67 3.72 3.43
N THR A 47 -14.87 2.95 4.49
CA THR A 47 -13.80 2.26 5.20
C THR A 47 -14.13 0.79 5.34
N TRP A 48 -13.10 -0.05 5.23
CA TRP A 48 -13.17 -1.50 5.43
C TRP A 48 -12.09 -1.94 6.39
N LYS A 49 -12.45 -2.88 7.26
CA LYS A 49 -11.48 -3.58 8.10
C LYS A 49 -11.16 -4.92 7.45
N ILE A 50 -9.88 -5.23 7.42
CA ILE A 50 -9.35 -6.52 6.97
C ILE A 50 -8.69 -7.14 8.21
N LYS A 51 -8.96 -8.41 8.45
CA LYS A 51 -8.36 -9.16 9.56
C LYS A 51 -7.52 -10.30 9.02
N ASN A 52 -6.28 -10.40 9.48
CA ASN A 52 -5.29 -11.39 9.09
C ASN A 52 -5.35 -11.68 7.58
N GLY A 53 -5.18 -10.61 6.80
CA GLY A 53 -5.35 -10.65 5.36
C GLY A 53 -4.45 -9.67 4.66
N LYS A 54 -4.62 -9.58 3.35
CA LYS A 54 -3.77 -8.79 2.47
C LYS A 54 -4.57 -7.81 1.64
N VAL A 55 -3.92 -6.69 1.30
CA VAL A 55 -4.40 -5.77 0.28
C VAL A 55 -3.52 -5.91 -0.94
N THR A 56 -4.11 -6.21 -2.10
CA THR A 56 -3.34 -6.44 -3.32
C THR A 56 -3.62 -5.37 -4.37
N SER A 57 -2.59 -4.90 -5.07
CA SER A 57 -2.72 -3.92 -6.14
C SER A 57 -2.71 -4.58 -7.52
N THR A 58 -3.22 -3.86 -8.51
CA THR A 58 -3.23 -4.28 -9.91
C THR A 58 -2.52 -3.25 -10.77
N ASP A 59 -1.97 -3.68 -11.90
CA ASP A 59 -1.37 -2.80 -12.91
C ASP A 59 -2.35 -1.76 -13.47
N LYS A 60 -3.65 -1.97 -13.26
CA LYS A 60 -4.74 -1.06 -13.66
C LYS A 60 -5.03 0.04 -12.64
N GLY A 61 -4.28 0.13 -11.54
CA GLY A 61 -4.44 1.20 -10.56
C GLY A 61 -5.56 0.97 -9.53
N TYR A 62 -5.83 -0.29 -9.18
CA TYR A 62 -6.81 -0.65 -8.14
C TYR A 62 -6.18 -1.47 -7.03
N TYR A 63 -6.66 -1.27 -5.80
CA TYR A 63 -6.54 -2.24 -4.72
C TYR A 63 -7.73 -3.20 -4.74
N TYR A 64 -7.50 -4.45 -4.37
CA TYR A 64 -8.53 -5.43 -4.11
C TYR A 64 -8.20 -6.27 -2.87
N PHE A 65 -9.24 -6.65 -2.14
CA PHE A 65 -9.14 -7.37 -0.87
C PHE A 65 -10.49 -7.97 -0.46
N TRP A 66 -10.47 -8.76 0.63
CA TRP A 66 -11.64 -9.36 1.25
C TRP A 66 -11.80 -8.70 2.61
N ASP A 67 -12.94 -8.06 2.86
CA ASP A 67 -13.21 -7.45 4.16
C ASP A 67 -13.42 -8.51 5.26
N ASP A 68 -13.54 -8.07 6.50
CA ASP A 68 -13.83 -8.92 7.67
C ASP A 68 -15.09 -9.79 7.51
N LYS A 69 -16.03 -9.35 6.68
CA LYS A 69 -17.28 -10.05 6.31
C LYS A 69 -17.15 -10.89 5.04
N LYS A 70 -15.94 -11.05 4.50
CA LYS A 70 -15.62 -11.82 3.27
C LYS A 70 -16.25 -11.27 1.99
N HIS A 71 -16.63 -10.00 1.95
CA HIS A 71 -16.98 -9.34 0.69
C HIS A 71 -15.72 -9.03 -0.10
N TYR A 72 -15.76 -9.33 -1.40
CA TYR A 72 -14.76 -8.85 -2.33
C TYR A 72 -14.93 -7.34 -2.54
N VAL A 73 -13.87 -6.59 -2.33
CA VAL A 73 -13.84 -5.13 -2.51
C VAL A 73 -12.75 -4.78 -3.50
N GLN A 74 -13.06 -3.85 -4.40
CA GLN A 74 -12.09 -3.26 -5.31
C GLN A 74 -12.26 -1.74 -5.31
N VAL A 75 -11.17 -1.01 -5.07
CA VAL A 75 -11.17 0.45 -4.97
C VAL A 75 -9.99 1.05 -5.75
N PRO A 76 -10.15 2.24 -6.36
CA PRO A 76 -9.04 2.90 -7.04
C PRO A 76 -7.91 3.20 -6.05
N ILE A 77 -6.66 2.97 -6.45
CA ILE A 77 -5.48 3.36 -5.63
C ILE A 77 -5.48 4.87 -5.42
N VAL A 78 -5.87 5.61 -6.46
CA VAL A 78 -6.08 7.06 -6.39
C VAL A 78 -7.21 7.31 -5.40
N ASN A 79 -6.86 7.95 -4.29
CA ASN A 79 -7.74 8.27 -3.15
C ASN A 79 -8.03 7.13 -2.16
N THR A 80 -7.21 6.07 -2.16
CA THR A 80 -7.28 5.04 -1.12
C THR A 80 -6.04 5.08 -0.22
N PHE A 81 -6.30 5.05 1.09
CA PHE A 81 -5.30 4.96 2.14
C PHE A 81 -5.39 3.59 2.79
N ILE A 82 -4.24 2.99 3.10
CA ILE A 82 -4.15 1.70 3.79
C ILE A 82 -3.31 1.97 5.04
N GLU A 83 -3.89 1.68 6.19
CA GLU A 83 -3.25 1.81 7.49
C GLU A 83 -3.17 0.41 8.10
N GLU A 84 -1.97 0.01 8.53
CA GLU A 84 -1.81 -1.19 9.36
C GLU A 84 -2.31 -0.88 10.77
N LEU A 85 -3.07 -1.82 11.34
CA LEU A 85 -3.59 -1.73 12.69
C LEU A 85 -2.63 -2.48 13.61
N ASP A 86 -1.90 -1.75 14.45
CA ASP A 86 -1.17 -2.35 15.57
C ASP A 86 -2.17 -2.74 16.67
N ASP A 87 -2.10 -3.99 17.14
CA ASP A 87 -2.76 -4.42 18.39
C ASP A 87 -2.08 -3.83 19.63
#